data_AF-A0A5B3GQS6-F1
#
_entry.id   AF-A0A5B3GQS6-F1
#
_cell.length_a   1.000
_cell.length_b   1.000
_cell.length_c   1.000
_cell.angle_alpha   90.00
_cell.angle_beta   90.00
_cell.angle_gamma   90.00
#
_symmetry.space_group_name_H-M   'P 1'
#
loop_
_entity.id
_entity.type
_entity.pdbx_description
1 polymer ?
#
loop_
_entity_poly.entity_id
_entity_poly.type
_entity_poly.pdbx_seq_one_letter_code
_entity_poly.pdbx_strand_id
1 'polypeptide(L)'
;MATYDAIPRIADVAGAEIYSKAFLLVDEYHRLLFDYSFRHSAIAGLLEQAPRFANKTYLSATPIEQEFLLDELQTMPQTKII
;
A
#
# COMPACT_ATOMS: atom_id res chain seq x y z
N MET A 1 9.25 -8.99 -5.28
CA MET A 1 8.34 -9.13 -4.11
C MET A 1 9.13 -8.73 -2.87
N ALA A 2 8.56 -7.90 -1.99
CA ALA A 2 9.23 -7.38 -0.81
C ALA A 2 8.21 -7.15 0.32
N THR A 3 8.69 -7.07 1.56
CA THR A 3 7.88 -6.70 2.73
C THR A 3 7.63 -5.20 2.77
N TYR A 4 6.59 -4.75 3.50
CA TYR A 4 6.20 -3.33 3.56
C TYR A 4 7.34 -2.40 4.01
N ASP A 5 8.14 -2.84 5.01
CA ASP A 5 9.27 -2.08 5.55
C ASP A 5 10.42 -1.87 4.55
N ALA A 6 10.48 -2.69 3.49
CA ALA A 6 11.51 -2.59 2.47
C ALA A 6 11.19 -1.56 1.39
N ILE A 7 9.93 -1.11 1.27
CA ILE A 7 9.50 -0.21 0.19
C ILE A 7 10.27 1.12 0.19
N PRO A 8 10.49 1.80 1.34
CA PRO A 8 11.34 3.00 1.36
C PRO A 8 12.76 2.74 0.86
N ARG A 9 13.38 1.61 1.26
CA ARG A 9 14.73 1.24 0.83
C ARG A 9 14.80 0.92 -0.66
N ILE A 10 13.79 0.23 -1.19
CA ILE A 10 13.69 -0.09 -2.62
C ILE A 10 13.57 1.19 -3.43
N ALA A 11 12.74 2.12 -2.98
CA ALA A 11 12.55 3.38 -3.69
C ALA A 11 13.80 4.28 -3.66
N ASP A 12 14.58 4.23 -2.57
CA ASP A 12 15.88 4.90 -2.47
C ASP A 12 16.89 4.32 -3.48
N VAL A 13 17.04 2.99 -3.52
CA VAL A 13 17.98 2.31 -4.43
C VAL A 13 17.58 2.45 -5.91
N ALA A 14 16.29 2.32 -6.22
CA ALA A 14 15.78 2.43 -7.59
C ALA A 14 15.73 3.89 -8.09
N GLY A 15 15.76 4.86 -7.18
CA GLY A 15 15.65 6.28 -7.48
C GLY A 15 14.24 6.70 -7.90
N ALA A 16 14.07 8.00 -8.17
CA ALA A 16 12.77 8.62 -8.42
C ALA A 16 12.02 8.05 -9.64
N GLU A 17 12.70 7.42 -10.59
CA GLU A 17 12.08 6.81 -11.76
C GLU A 17 11.15 5.64 -11.41
N ILE A 18 11.34 4.99 -10.24
CA ILE A 18 10.47 3.89 -9.83
C ILE A 18 9.01 4.31 -9.72
N TYR A 19 8.77 5.55 -9.28
CA TYR A 19 7.41 6.06 -9.06
C TYR A 19 6.61 6.22 -10.36
N SER A 20 7.29 6.47 -11.48
CA SER A 20 6.64 6.62 -12.79
C SER A 20 6.69 5.34 -13.62
N LYS A 21 7.74 4.52 -13.49
CA LYS A 21 7.95 3.32 -14.33
C LYS A 21 7.40 2.04 -13.72
N ALA A 22 7.26 1.95 -12.40
CA ALA A 22 6.80 0.73 -11.74
C ALA A 22 5.32 0.78 -11.37
N PHE A 23 4.73 -0.41 -11.26
CA PHE A 23 3.41 -0.62 -10.69
C PHE A 23 3.55 -1.14 -9.25
N LEU A 24 2.96 -0.44 -8.28
CA LEU A 24 2.94 -0.89 -6.89
C LEU A 24 1.71 -1.75 -6.61
N LEU A 25 1.93 -3.05 -6.35
CA LEU A 25 0.90 -3.95 -5.82
C LEU A 25 1.13 -4.15 -4.32
N VAL A 26 0.19 -3.67 -3.50
CA VAL A 26 0.17 -3.94 -2.07
C VAL A 26 -0.74 -5.12 -1.81
N ASP A 27 -0.14 -6.28 -1.59
CA ASP A 27 -0.86 -7.50 -1.24
C ASP A 27 -1.21 -7.53 0.25
N GLU A 28 -2.28 -8.24 0.59
CA GLU A 28 -2.87 -8.34 1.93
C GLU A 28 -3.06 -7.00 2.64
N TYR A 29 -3.52 -5.96 1.91
CA TYR A 29 -3.55 -4.59 2.43
C TYR A 29 -4.44 -4.41 3.67
N HIS A 30 -5.37 -5.33 3.93
CA HIS A 30 -6.16 -5.32 5.16
C HIS A 30 -5.28 -5.37 6.43
N ARG A 31 -4.07 -5.94 6.33
CA ARG A 31 -3.06 -5.89 7.41
C ARG A 31 -2.69 -4.46 7.80
N LEU A 32 -2.71 -3.51 6.87
CA LEU A 32 -2.38 -2.11 7.17
C LEU A 32 -3.34 -1.50 8.20
N LEU A 33 -4.59 -1.97 8.24
CA LEU A 33 -5.61 -1.50 9.17
C LEU A 33 -5.51 -2.19 10.53
N PHE A 34 -5.30 -3.51 10.53
CA PHE A 34 -5.29 -4.31 11.76
C PHE A 34 -3.94 -4.29 12.50
N ASP A 35 -2.81 -4.13 11.78
CA ASP A 35 -1.45 -4.11 12.36
C ASP A 35 -0.90 -2.73 12.62
N TYR A 36 -1.63 -1.67 12.30
CA TYR A 36 -1.12 -0.30 12.43
C TYR A 36 -0.57 -0.02 13.84
N SER A 37 -1.24 -0.53 14.88
CA SER A 37 -0.82 -0.39 16.28
C SER A 37 0.47 -1.15 16.63
N PHE A 38 0.81 -2.22 15.90
CA PHE A 38 1.96 -3.09 16.22
C PHE A 38 3.16 -2.88 15.28
N ARG A 39 2.95 -2.41 14.04
CA ARG A 39 3.99 -2.28 13.00
C ARG A 39 4.03 -0.87 12.39
N HIS A 40 3.82 0.14 13.23
CA HIS A 40 3.70 1.54 12.85
C HIS A 40 4.82 2.02 11.91
N SER A 41 6.09 1.71 12.20
CA SER A 41 7.23 2.20 11.40
C SER A 41 7.27 1.62 9.99
N ALA A 42 6.99 0.32 9.85
CA ALA A 42 6.97 -0.37 8.55
C ALA A 42 5.80 0.12 7.69
N ILE A 43 4.63 0.31 8.30
CA ILE A 43 3.41 0.72 7.61
C ILE A 43 3.49 2.20 7.22
N ALA A 44 3.97 3.07 8.11
CA ALA A 44 4.13 4.50 7.83
C ALA A 44 5.02 4.75 6.61
N GLY A 45 6.14 4.03 6.49
CA GLY A 45 7.02 4.15 5.34
C GLY A 45 6.34 3.75 4.02
N LEU A 46 5.56 2.67 4.02
CA LEU A 46 4.77 2.28 2.85
C LEU A 46 3.72 3.35 2.50
N LEU A 47 2.96 3.84 3.48
CA LEU A 47 1.92 4.84 3.28
C LEU A 47 2.48 6.18 2.79
N GLU A 48 3.72 6.53 3.15
CA GLU A 48 4.40 7.72 2.62
C GLU A 48 4.83 7.52 1.15
N GLN A 49 5.34 6.35 0.79
CA GLN A 49 5.83 6.10 -0.56
C GLN A 49 4.71 5.78 -1.56
N ALA A 50 3.67 5.04 -1.15
CA ALA A 50 2.64 4.54 -2.06
C ALA A 50 1.90 5.63 -2.86
N PRO A 51 1.52 6.79 -2.28
CA PRO A 51 0.88 7.88 -3.02
C PRO A 51 1.72 8.40 -4.19
N ARG A 52 3.06 8.31 -4.11
CA ARG A 52 4.00 8.78 -5.13
C ARG A 52 3.99 7.91 -6.38
N PHE A 53 3.63 6.64 -6.27
CA PHE A 53 3.52 5.75 -7.43
C PHE A 53 2.35 6.17 -8.32
N ALA A 54 2.66 6.39 -9.60
CA ALA A 54 1.68 6.73 -10.64
C ALA A 54 0.66 5.61 -10.84
N ASN A 55 1.10 4.36 -10.76
CA ASN A 55 0.25 3.18 -10.87
C ASN A 55 0.34 2.35 -9.60
N LYS A 56 -0.79 2.12 -8.94
CA LYS A 56 -0.88 1.34 -7.70
C LYS A 56 -2.20 0.60 -7.56
N THR A 57 -2.18 -0.53 -6.88
CA THR A 57 -3.38 -1.29 -6.50
C THR A 57 -3.16 -1.98 -5.16
N TYR A 58 -4.24 -2.08 -4.39
CA TYR A 58 -4.29 -2.74 -3.09
C TYR A 58 -5.16 -3.99 -3.23
N LEU A 59 -4.64 -5.14 -2.83
CA LEU A 59 -5.28 -6.45 -2.98
C LEU A 59 -5.44 -7.10 -1.60
N SER A 60 -6.60 -7.71 -1.37
CA SER A 60 -6.89 -8.46 -0.15
C SER A 60 -7.93 -9.54 -0.46
N ALA A 61 -7.71 -10.75 0.09
CA ALA A 61 -8.73 -11.80 0.10
C ALA A 61 -9.75 -11.62 1.23
N THR A 62 -9.38 -10.86 2.27
CA THR A 62 -10.26 -10.51 3.38
C THR A 62 -11.15 -9.33 2.98
N PRO A 63 -12.48 -9.44 3.07
CA PRO A 63 -13.37 -8.29 2.88
C PRO A 63 -13.14 -7.26 4.00
N ILE A 64 -13.10 -5.99 3.62
CA ILE A 64 -12.94 -4.87 4.55
C ILE A 64 -14.18 -3.99 4.41
N GLU A 65 -14.85 -3.68 5.52
CA GLU A 65 -15.94 -2.70 5.51
C GLU A 65 -15.37 -1.31 5.24
N GLN A 66 -16.09 -0.52 4.45
CA GLN A 66 -15.63 0.79 3.99
C GLN A 66 -15.31 1.75 5.14
N GLU A 67 -16.03 1.62 6.28
CA GLU A 67 -15.82 2.40 7.50
C GLU A 67 -14.46 2.17 8.17
N PHE A 68 -13.80 1.04 7.88
CA PHE A 68 -12.47 0.74 8.41
C PHE A 68 -11.34 1.14 7.46
N LEU A 69 -11.64 1.57 6.23
CA LEU A 69 -10.62 2.00 5.29
C LEU A 69 -10.06 3.37 5.67
N LEU A 70 -8.76 3.55 5.46
CA LEU A 70 -8.12 4.87 5.51
C LEU A 70 -8.77 5.79 4.48
N ASP A 71 -8.94 7.07 4.81
CA ASP A 71 -9.60 8.06 3.96
C ASP A 71 -8.96 8.14 2.56
N GLU A 72 -7.64 7.97 2.47
CA GLU A 72 -6.91 7.96 1.21
C GLU A 72 -7.31 6.79 0.30
N LEU A 73 -7.65 5.64 0.89
CA LEU A 73 -8.08 4.44 0.17
C LEU A 73 -9.57 4.46 -0.16
N GLN A 74 -10.40 5.16 0.62
CA GLN A 74 -11.84 5.26 0.37
C GLN A 74 -12.17 5.93 -0.97
N THR A 75 -11.31 6.83 -1.45
CA THR A 75 -11.50 7.52 -2.74
C THR A 75 -11.07 6.70 -3.97
N MET A 76 -10.38 5.57 -3.76
CA MET A 76 -9.88 4.74 -4.86
C MET A 76 -11.00 3.87 -5.45
N PRO A 77 -11.00 3.64 -6.78
CA PRO A 77 -11.91 2.68 -7.39
C PRO A 77 -11.74 1.28 -6.79
N GLN A 78 -12.84 0.62 -6.44
CA GLN A 78 -12.85 -0.71 -5.85
C GLN A 78 -13.53 -1.71 -6.78
N THR A 79 -13.03 -2.94 -6.80
CA THR A 79 -13.64 -4.05 -7.52
C THR A 79 -13.61 -5.28 -6.62
N LYS A 80 -14.78 -5.86 -6.40
CA LYS A 80 -14.90 -7.16 -5.76
C LYS A 80 -14.88 -8.24 -6.83
N ILE A 81 -13.91 -9.15 -6.75
CA ILE A 81 -13.84 -10.31 -7.62
C ILE A 81 -14.75 -11.39 -7.03
N ILE A 82 -15.68 -11.92 -7.84
CA ILE A 82 -16.68 -12.93 -7.46
C ILE A 82 -16.45 -14.18 -8.31
#